data_AF-A0A7C2UBU0-F1
#
_entry.id   AF-A0A7C2UBU0-F1
#
_cell.length_a   1.000
_cell.length_b   1.000
_cell.length_c   1.000
_cell.angle_alpha   90.00
_cell.angle_beta   90.00
_cell.angle_gamma   90.00
#
_symmetry.space_group_name_H-M   'P 1'
#
loop_
_entity.id
_entity.type
_entity.pdbx_description
1 polymer ?
#
loop_
_entity_poly.entity_id
_entity_poly.type
_entity_poly.pdbx_seq_one_letter_code
_entity_poly.pdbx_strand_id
1 'polypeptide(L)'
;MRLSDPGAVEAIAEVLGAQAQQAPFQVPRGPRRLREDEEGEPVCHLALESQESGGRLLVTLWPTLGRVDVRLGNNYWVLKGVEAVDLYPGVEVLFRRNDPPAFLFVSVKGRVAMVA
;
A
#
# COMPACT_ATOMS: atom_id res chain seq x y z
N MET A 1 -12.85 1.53 4.09
CA MET A 1 -12.21 2.80 4.56
C MET A 1 -11.42 3.43 3.42
N ARG A 2 -10.98 4.68 3.53
CA ARG A 2 -9.99 5.27 2.61
C ARG A 2 -8.58 5.01 3.14
N LEU A 3 -7.59 5.01 2.24
CA LEU A 3 -6.19 4.84 2.64
C LEU A 3 -5.69 6.00 3.52
N SER A 4 -6.28 7.19 3.38
CA SER A 4 -5.96 8.38 4.17
C SER A 4 -6.66 8.45 5.52
N ASP A 5 -7.58 7.52 5.83
CA ASP A 5 -8.30 7.56 7.09
C ASP A 5 -7.34 7.29 8.27
N PRO A 6 -7.49 7.96 9.43
CA PRO A 6 -6.69 7.66 10.60
C PRO A 6 -6.76 6.17 10.99
N GLY A 7 -5.62 5.54 11.25
CA GLY A 7 -5.56 4.12 11.59
C GLY A 7 -5.60 3.15 10.40
N ALA A 8 -5.79 3.64 9.17
CA ALA A 8 -5.92 2.77 8.01
C ALA A 8 -4.64 1.96 7.74
N VAL A 9 -3.46 2.56 7.90
CA VAL A 9 -2.18 1.88 7.68
C VAL A 9 -1.98 0.76 8.69
N GLU A 10 -2.27 1.03 9.96
CA GLU A 10 -2.17 0.08 11.06
C GLU A 10 -3.13 -1.10 10.85
N ALA A 11 -4.37 -0.83 10.45
CA ALA A 11 -5.35 -1.88 10.18
C ALA A 11 -4.97 -2.75 8.96
N ILE A 12 -4.41 -2.14 7.90
CA ILE A 12 -3.86 -2.89 6.75
C ILE A 12 -2.69 -3.77 7.20
N ALA A 13 -1.76 -3.21 7.99
CA ALA A 13 -0.61 -3.91 8.51
C ALA A 13 -1.03 -5.12 9.37
N GLU A 14 -2.01 -4.93 10.25
CA GLU A 14 -2.59 -5.97 11.08
C GLU A 14 -3.18 -7.11 10.24
N VAL A 15 -4.03 -6.81 9.25
CA VAL A 15 -4.61 -7.83 8.38
C VAL A 15 -3.53 -8.62 7.64
N LEU A 16 -2.49 -7.94 7.14
CA LEU A 16 -1.38 -8.56 6.42
C LEU A 16 -0.36 -9.26 7.34
N GLY A 17 -0.51 -9.17 8.67
CA GLY A 17 0.46 -9.71 9.62
C GLY A 17 1.85 -9.07 9.48
N ALA A 18 1.90 -7.81 9.06
CA ALA A 18 3.12 -7.06 8.80
C ALA A 18 3.28 -5.89 9.78
N GLN A 19 4.50 -5.37 9.89
CA GLN A 19 4.75 -4.11 10.60
C GLN A 19 4.79 -2.94 9.63
N ALA A 20 4.07 -1.87 9.97
CA ALA A 20 4.18 -0.58 9.30
C ALA A 20 5.47 0.13 9.68
N GLN A 21 6.28 0.45 8.68
CA GLN A 21 7.49 1.25 8.83
C GLN A 21 7.39 2.48 7.95
N GLN A 22 7.82 3.63 8.43
CA GLN A 22 7.89 4.82 7.58
C GLN A 22 8.99 4.61 6.52
N ALA A 23 8.66 4.93 5.26
CA ALA A 23 9.61 4.91 4.16
C ALA A 23 10.66 6.04 4.33
N PRO A 24 11.85 5.90 3.74
CA PRO A 24 12.90 6.93 3.82
C PRO A 24 12.61 8.16 2.93
N PHE A 25 11.39 8.28 2.41
CA PHE A 25 10.93 9.37 1.57
C PHE A 25 9.48 9.71 1.94
N GLN A 26 9.10 10.96 1.64
CA GLN A 26 7.81 11.53 2.00
C GLN A 26 7.20 12.22 0.77
N VAL A 27 5.89 12.43 0.80
CA VAL A 27 5.19 13.17 -0.25
C VAL A 27 5.26 14.67 0.06
N PRO A 28 5.74 15.52 -0.86
CA PRO A 28 5.76 16.96 -0.61
C PRO A 28 4.34 17.55 -0.46
N ARG A 29 4.20 18.56 0.40
CA ARG A 29 2.98 19.38 0.49
C ARG A 29 2.94 20.38 -0.68
N GLY A 30 2.58 19.90 -1.86
CA GLY A 30 2.46 20.70 -3.10
C GLY A 30 3.40 20.24 -4.22
N PRO A 31 3.48 20.98 -5.34
CA PRO A 31 4.19 20.54 -6.55
C PRO A 31 5.72 20.66 -6.46
N ARG A 32 6.24 21.28 -5.40
CA ARG A 32 7.68 21.50 -5.21
C ARG A 32 8.32 20.35 -4.45
N ARG A 33 9.63 20.19 -4.59
CA ARG A 33 10.40 19.28 -3.74
C ARG A 33 10.40 19.79 -2.29
N LEU A 34 10.43 18.85 -1.34
CA LEU A 34 10.70 19.14 0.06
C LEU A 34 12.12 19.69 0.18
N ARG A 35 12.30 20.66 1.08
CA ARG A 35 13.62 21.07 1.55
C ARG A 35 14.13 20.04 2.57
N GLU A 36 15.43 20.09 2.87
CA GLU A 36 16.06 19.14 3.81
C GLU A 36 15.42 19.16 5.21
N ASP A 37 14.88 20.31 5.61
CA ASP A 37 14.29 20.58 6.92
C ASP A 37 12.74 20.51 6.93
N GLU A 38 12.12 20.14 5.81
CA GLU A 38 10.67 20.17 5.66
C GLU A 38 10.05 18.76 5.71
N GLU A 39 9.08 18.59 6.60
CA GLU A 39 8.27 17.37 6.67
C GLU A 39 7.17 17.38 5.61
N GLY A 40 7.13 16.31 4.82
CA GLY A 40 6.04 15.96 3.94
C GLY A 40 5.05 14.98 4.57
N GLU A 41 4.14 14.47 3.74
CA GLU A 41 3.19 13.46 4.15
C GLU A 41 3.85 12.07 4.18
N PRO A 42 3.54 11.25 5.20
CA PRO A 42 4.20 9.97 5.40
C PRO A 42 3.88 8.98 4.27
N VAL A 43 4.87 8.15 3.98
CA VAL A 43 4.74 6.97 3.12
C VAL A 43 5.13 5.77 3.96
N CYS A 44 4.41 4.67 3.84
CA CYS A 44 4.60 3.50 4.71
C CYS A 44 4.98 2.26 3.90
N HIS A 45 5.91 1.49 4.43
CA HIS A 45 6.31 0.18 3.94
C HIS A 45 5.73 -0.92 4.83
N LEU A 46 5.14 -1.93 4.21
CA LEU A 46 4.79 -3.20 4.81
C LEU A 46 5.59 -4.28 4.10
N ALA A 47 6.27 -5.12 4.87
CA ALA A 47 7.02 -6.24 4.34
C ALA A 47 6.45 -7.55 4.89
N LEU A 48 6.24 -8.52 3.99
CA LEU A 48 5.77 -9.85 4.31
C LEU A 48 6.41 -10.87 3.37
N GLU A 49 6.51 -12.12 3.82
CA GLU A 49 7.02 -13.21 3.00
C GLU A 49 5.90 -13.79 2.13
N SER A 50 6.17 -13.97 0.83
CA SER A 50 5.29 -14.70 -0.07
C SER A 50 5.55 -16.20 0.08
N GLN A 51 4.55 -16.90 0.60
CA GLN A 51 4.62 -18.36 0.78
C GLN A 51 4.58 -19.11 -0.56
N GLU A 52 4.01 -18.50 -1.59
CA GLU A 52 3.90 -19.14 -2.91
C GLU A 52 5.16 -18.96 -3.74
N SER A 53 5.74 -17.76 -3.74
CA SER A 53 6.91 -17.46 -4.56
C SER A 53 8.24 -17.57 -3.80
N GLY A 54 8.22 -17.78 -2.48
CA GLY A 54 9.40 -17.88 -1.63
C GLY A 54 10.24 -16.59 -1.55
N GLY A 55 9.60 -15.43 -1.76
CA GLY A 55 10.29 -14.14 -1.84
C GLY A 55 9.60 -13.06 -1.02
N ARG A 56 10.34 -11.98 -0.73
CA ARG A 56 9.83 -10.87 0.08
C ARG A 56 8.93 -9.96 -0.75
N LEU A 57 7.70 -9.80 -0.29
CA LEU A 57 6.73 -8.85 -0.79
C LEU A 57 6.91 -7.51 -0.07
N LEU A 58 7.03 -6.43 -0.83
CA LEU A 58 7.04 -5.06 -0.31
C LEU A 58 5.79 -4.34 -0.79
N VAL A 59 4.94 -3.91 0.15
CA VAL A 59 3.80 -3.02 -0.11
C VAL A 59 4.18 -1.62 0.34
N THR A 60 4.09 -0.65 -0.56
CA THR A 60 4.28 0.77 -0.28
C THR A 60 2.92 1.46 -0.33
N LEU A 61 2.47 1.96 0.82
CA LEU A 61 1.24 2.72 0.95
C LEU A 61 1.57 4.21 0.88
N TRP A 62 0.83 4.92 0.03
CA TRP A 62 0.90 6.38 -0.13
C TRP A 62 -0.45 6.98 0.28
N PRO A 63 -0.73 7.16 1.59
CA PRO A 63 -2.06 7.51 2.08
C PRO A 63 -2.66 8.76 1.45
N THR A 64 -1.89 9.85 1.42
CA THR A 64 -2.36 11.15 0.93
C THR A 64 -2.47 11.22 -0.60
N LEU A 65 -1.86 10.26 -1.32
CA LEU A 65 -1.98 10.14 -2.77
C LEU A 65 -3.06 9.14 -3.20
N GLY A 66 -3.68 8.42 -2.25
CA GLY A 66 -4.59 7.31 -2.58
C GLY A 66 -3.90 6.32 -3.52
N ARG A 67 -2.66 5.91 -3.21
CA ARG A 67 -1.87 5.03 -4.07
C ARG A 67 -1.27 3.88 -3.27
N VAL A 68 -1.22 2.71 -3.89
CA VAL A 68 -0.52 1.54 -3.39
C VAL A 68 0.41 1.01 -4.48
N ASP A 69 1.65 0.72 -4.09
CA ASP A 69 2.60 -0.01 -4.92
C ASP A 69 2.90 -1.34 -4.24
N VAL A 70 3.05 -2.40 -5.03
CA VAL A 70 3.40 -3.72 -4.54
C VAL A 70 4.52 -4.29 -5.39
N ARG A 71 5.56 -4.82 -4.74
CA ARG A 71 6.74 -5.38 -5.39
C ARG A 71 7.03 -6.78 -4.90
N LEU A 72 7.19 -7.73 -5.82
CA LEU A 72 7.60 -9.10 -5.56
C LEU A 72 8.69 -9.52 -6.55
N GLY A 73 9.95 -9.55 -6.11
CA GLY A 73 11.08 -9.76 -7.01
C GLY A 73 11.14 -8.68 -8.10
N ASN A 74 11.01 -9.09 -9.36
CA ASN A 74 10.96 -8.21 -10.53
C ASN A 74 9.54 -7.78 -10.94
N ASN A 75 8.51 -8.29 -10.27
CA ASN A 75 7.13 -7.94 -10.56
C ASN A 75 6.70 -6.70 -9.75
N TYR A 76 5.97 -5.81 -10.40
CA TYR A 76 5.48 -4.57 -9.82
C TYR A 76 4.03 -4.33 -10.19
N TRP A 77 3.21 -4.00 -9.20
CA TRP A 77 1.83 -3.57 -9.36
C TRP A 77 1.67 -2.19 -8.74
N VAL A 78 0.97 -1.30 -9.44
CA VAL A 78 0.73 0.07 -9.00
C VAL A 78 -0.73 0.39 -9.23
N LEU A 79 -1.44 0.69 -8.16
CA LEU A 79 -2.81 1.19 -8.23
C LEU A 79 -2.84 2.61 -7.67
N LYS A 80 -3.18 3.57 -8.55
CA LYS A 80 -3.40 4.98 -8.22
C LYS A 80 -4.90 5.26 -8.13
N GLY A 81 -5.29 6.26 -7.36
CA GLY A 81 -6.70 6.64 -7.21
C GLY A 81 -7.49 5.60 -6.40
N VAL A 82 -6.86 5.02 -5.39
CA VAL A 82 -7.53 4.14 -4.43
C VAL A 82 -8.56 4.95 -3.67
N GLU A 83 -9.83 4.66 -3.93
CA GLU A 83 -10.99 5.30 -3.33
C GLU A 83 -11.51 4.51 -2.12
N ALA A 84 -11.30 3.20 -2.12
CA ALA A 84 -11.71 2.33 -1.02
C ALA A 84 -10.68 1.22 -0.75
N VAL A 85 -10.55 0.89 0.52
CA VAL A 85 -9.81 -0.26 1.05
C VAL A 85 -10.80 -1.10 1.84
N ASP A 86 -10.94 -2.36 1.44
CA ASP A 86 -11.67 -3.37 2.19
C ASP A 86 -10.67 -4.32 2.85
N LEU A 87 -10.93 -4.64 4.11
CA LEU A 87 -10.09 -5.50 4.93
C LEU A 87 -10.83 -6.81 5.17
N TYR A 88 -10.20 -7.93 4.84
CA TYR A 88 -10.70 -9.27 5.11
C TYR A 88 -9.73 -9.96 6.07
N PRO A 89 -9.95 -9.88 7.40
CA PRO A 89 -9.05 -10.43 8.40
C PRO A 89 -8.71 -11.90 8.15
N GLY A 90 -7.42 -12.22 8.17
CA GLY A 90 -6.91 -13.58 7.91
C GLY A 90 -6.95 -14.00 6.43
N VAL A 91 -7.38 -13.13 5.52
CA VAL A 91 -7.52 -13.45 4.08
C VAL A 91 -6.69 -12.49 3.24
N GLU A 92 -7.10 -11.22 3.12
CA GLU A 92 -6.48 -10.26 2.21
C GLU A 92 -6.92 -8.81 2.46
N VAL A 93 -6.20 -7.90 1.83
CA VAL A 93 -6.57 -6.48 1.69
C VAL A 93 -6.89 -6.20 0.24
N LEU A 94 -8.03 -5.55 -0.02
CA LEU A 94 -8.49 -5.18 -1.35
C LEU A 94 -8.48 -3.65 -1.50
N PHE A 95 -7.67 -3.15 -2.43
CA PHE A 95 -7.62 -1.75 -2.82
C PHE A 95 -8.47 -1.55 -4.09
N ARG A 96 -9.34 -0.54 -4.09
CA ARG A 96 -10.30 -0.29 -5.17
C ARG A 96 -10.21 1.13 -5.70
N ARG A 97 -10.26 1.27 -7.02
CA ARG A 97 -10.56 2.50 -7.76
C ARG A 97 -11.87 2.28 -8.51
N ASN A 98 -12.75 3.29 -8.55
CA ASN A 98 -14.05 3.15 -9.22
C ASN A 98 -14.04 3.65 -10.66
N ASP A 99 -13.17 4.61 -11.01
CA ASP A 99 -13.10 5.15 -12.37
C ASP A 99 -11.64 5.37 -12.88
N PRO A 100 -11.19 4.65 -13.92
CA PRO A 100 -11.82 3.42 -14.43
C PRO A 100 -11.73 2.30 -13.36
N PRO A 101 -12.72 1.39 -13.28
CA PRO A 101 -12.75 0.35 -12.26
C PRO A 101 -11.47 -0.48 -12.23
N ALA A 102 -10.84 -0.59 -11.08
CA ALA A 102 -9.67 -1.45 -10.90
C ALA A 102 -9.53 -1.93 -9.45
N PHE A 103 -8.97 -3.11 -9.29
CA PHE A 103 -8.78 -3.80 -8.02
C PHE A 103 -7.33 -4.28 -7.93
N LEU A 104 -6.71 -4.07 -6.77
CA LEU A 104 -5.46 -4.71 -6.40
C LEU A 104 -5.69 -5.42 -5.07
N PHE A 105 -5.42 -6.71 -5.00
CA PHE A 105 -5.49 -7.46 -3.75
C PHE A 105 -4.13 -7.97 -3.32
N VAL A 106 -3.91 -7.97 -2.00
CA VAL A 106 -2.72 -8.54 -1.36
C VAL A 106 -3.20 -9.51 -0.28
N SER A 107 -2.87 -10.78 -0.42
CA SER A 107 -3.25 -11.79 0.57
C SER A 107 -2.26 -11.88 1.73
N VAL A 108 -2.71 -12.41 2.86
CA VAL A 108 -1.85 -12.68 4.04
C VAL A 108 -0.72 -13.68 3.77
N LYS A 109 -0.82 -14.44 2.67
CA LYS A 109 0.23 -15.38 2.22
C LYS A 109 1.16 -14.76 1.15
N GLY A 110 1.04 -13.46 0.90
CA GLY A 110 1.85 -12.71 -0.05
C GLY A 110 1.49 -12.94 -1.52
N ARG A 111 0.26 -13.38 -1.83
CA ARG A 111 -0.26 -13.37 -3.21
C ARG A 111 -0.68 -11.96 -3.59
N VAL A 112 -0.44 -11.61 -4.84
CA VAL A 112 -0.85 -10.34 -5.41
C VAL A 112 -1.51 -10.60 -6.75
N ALA A 113 -2.65 -9.98 -7.01
CA ALA A 113 -3.08 -9.76 -8.37
C ALA A 113 -3.81 -8.43 -8.51
N MET A 114 -3.95 -8.04 -9.77
CA MET A 114 -4.57 -6.79 -10.16
C MET A 114 -5.52 -7.07 -11.33
N VAL A 115 -6.70 -6.47 -11.27
CA VAL A 115 -7.69 -6.46 -12.34
C VAL A 115 -7.94 -5.00 -12.67
N ALA A 116 -7.65 -4.58 -13.91
CA ALA A 116 -7.66 -3.18 -14.34
C ALA A 116 -8.18 -3.06 -15.78
#